data_AF-A0A3D3W9L1-F1
#
_entry.id   AF-A0A3D3W9L1-F1
#
_cell.length_a   1.000
_cell.length_b   1.000
_cell.length_c   1.000
_cell.angle_alpha   90.00
_cell.angle_beta   90.00
_cell.angle_gamma   90.00
#
_symmetry.space_group_name_H-M   'P 1'
#
loop_
_entity.id
_entity.type
_entity.pdbx_description
1 polymer ?
#
loop_
_entity_poly.entity_id
_entity_poly.type
_entity_poly.pdbx_seq_one_letter_code
_entity_poly.pdbx_strand_id
1 'polypeptide(L)' 'MASSFGQALNLDIPILASLGQAGAQWIGGGTIIPWAVIPVAAMCGVDPGELARRNTVPVLIALAAGVVMSFF' A
#
# COMPACT_ATOMS: atom_id res chain seq x y z
N MET A 1 6.19 -8.13 -12.91
CA MET A 1 7.04 -7.92 -11.71
C MET A 1 7.03 -9.15 -10.78
N ALA A 2 5.89 -9.66 -10.34
CA ALA A 2 5.85 -10.85 -9.46
C ALA A 2 6.55 -12.09 -10.04
N SER A 3 6.38 -12.38 -11.34
CA SER A 3 7.06 -13.52 -12.00
C SER A 3 8.60 -13.38 -12.01
N SER A 4 9.11 -12.17 -12.25
CA SER A 4 10.57 -11.92 -12.29
C SER A 4 11.23 -12.08 -10.92
N PHE A 5 10.58 -11.62 -9.85
CA PHE A 5 11.09 -11.77 -8.48
C PHE A 5 10.83 -13.16 -7.90
N GLY A 6 9.67 -13.77 -8.18
CA GLY A 6 9.34 -15.13 -7.73
C GLY A 6 10.27 -16.19 -8.32
N GLN A 7 10.63 -16.09 -9.60
CA GLN A 7 11.61 -16.99 -10.21
C GLN A 7 13.04 -16.79 -9.68
N ALA A 8 13.44 -15.53 -9.44
CA ALA A 8 14.80 -15.21 -8.95
C ALA A 8 15.02 -15.58 -7.48
N LEU A 9 13.98 -15.51 -6.65
CA LEU A 9 14.05 -15.74 -5.20
C LEU A 9 13.39 -17.06 -4.76
N ASN A 10 12.91 -17.88 -5.70
CA ASN A 10 12.14 -19.11 -5.43
C ASN A 10 10.93 -18.88 -4.50
N LEU A 11 10.28 -17.71 -4.63
CA LEU A 11 9.14 -17.31 -3.83
C LEU A 11 7.82 -17.63 -4.54
N ASP A 12 6.77 -17.84 -3.76
CA ASP A 12 5.44 -18.14 -4.28
C ASP A 12 4.84 -16.93 -5.03
N ILE A 13 4.71 -17.06 -6.35
CA ILE A 13 4.30 -16.00 -7.27
C ILE A 13 2.91 -15.43 -6.92
N PRO A 14 1.87 -16.24 -6.66
CA PRO A 14 0.56 -15.75 -6.23
C PRO A 14 0.59 -14.94 -4.92
N ILE A 15 1.41 -15.32 -3.92
CA ILE A 15 1.54 -14.55 -2.67
C ILE A 15 2.21 -13.20 -2.96
N LEU A 16 3.27 -13.19 -3.77
CA LEU A 16 3.96 -11.96 -4.12
C LEU A 16 3.08 -11.03 -4.99
N ALA A 17 2.24 -11.61 -5.84
CA ALA A 17 1.28 -10.87 -6.66
C ALA A 17 0.16 -10.26 -5.79
N SER A 18 -0.41 -11.01 -4.84
CA SER A 18 -1.47 -10.52 -3.96
C SER A 18 -0.97 -9.41 -3.03
N LEU A 19 0.23 -9.56 -2.46
CA LEU A 19 0.93 -8.51 -1.71
C LEU A 19 1.14 -7.23 -2.54
N GLY A 20 1.64 -7.39 -3.77
CA GLY A 20 1.88 -6.26 -4.66
C GLY A 20 0.59 -5.51 -5.02
N GLN A 21 -0.50 -6.23 -5.25
CA GLN A 21 -1.82 -5.63 -5.49
C GLN A 21 -2.36 -4.90 -4.25
N ALA A 22 -2.26 -5.51 -3.07
CA ALA A 22 -2.67 -4.87 -1.82
C ALA A 22 -1.86 -3.60 -1.51
N GLY A 23 -0.54 -3.65 -1.67
CA GLY A 23 0.35 -2.50 -1.48
C GLY A 23 0.05 -1.36 -2.45
N ALA A 24 -0.23 -1.68 -3.72
CA ALA A 24 -0.64 -0.69 -4.71
C ALA A 24 -1.96 0.00 -4.32
N GLN A 25 -2.94 -0.75 -3.81
CA GLN A 25 -4.20 -0.19 -3.35
C GLN A 25 -4.03 0.70 -2.11
N TRP A 26 -3.24 0.26 -1.13
CA TRP A 26 -3.01 1.05 0.08
C TRP A 26 -2.32 2.36 -0.26
N ILE A 27 -1.17 2.32 -0.93
CA ILE A 27 -0.38 3.52 -1.21
C ILE A 27 -1.06 4.38 -2.27
N GLY A 28 -1.30 3.81 -3.46
CA GLY A 28 -1.75 4.54 -4.64
C GLY A 28 -3.26 4.64 -4.81
N GLY A 29 -4.03 3.74 -4.20
CA GLY A 29 -5.47 3.69 -4.37
C GLY A 29 -6.27 4.58 -3.41
N GLY A 30 -5.73 4.98 -2.25
CA GLY A 30 -6.61 5.60 -1.24
C GLY A 30 -6.02 6.50 -0.16
N THR A 31 -4.70 6.48 0.12
CA THR A 31 -4.25 7.00 1.43
C THR A 31 -3.07 7.97 1.41
N ILE A 32 -2.13 7.87 0.47
CA ILE A 32 -0.91 8.70 0.47
C ILE A 32 -0.78 9.57 -0.78
N ILE A 33 -1.17 9.05 -1.96
CA ILE A 33 -0.89 9.76 -3.21
C ILE A 33 -1.92 10.87 -3.50
N PRO A 34 -1.51 12.06 -4.00
CA PRO A 34 -2.37 13.24 -4.06
C PRO A 34 -3.71 13.05 -4.76
N TRP A 35 -3.79 12.26 -5.84
CA TRP A 35 -5.05 12.06 -6.56
C TRP A 35 -6.15 11.38 -5.72
N ALA A 36 -5.78 10.59 -4.71
CA ALA A 36 -6.72 9.99 -3.78
C ALA A 36 -6.99 10.91 -2.57
N VAL A 37 -5.97 11.63 -2.09
CA VAL A 37 -6.05 12.40 -0.84
C VAL A 37 -6.70 13.78 -1.02
N ILE A 38 -6.45 14.48 -2.14
CA ILE A 38 -7.01 15.81 -2.43
C ILE A 38 -8.55 15.84 -2.38
N PRO A 39 -9.29 14.95 -3.08
CA PRO A 39 -10.75 15.00 -3.05
C PRO A 39 -11.32 14.66 -1.67
N VAL A 40 -10.71 13.73 -0.94
CA VAL A 40 -11.13 13.36 0.42
C VAL A 40 -10.87 14.50 1.41
N ALA A 41 -9.70 15.14 1.31
CA ALA A 41 -9.35 16.29 2.14
C ALA A 41 -10.31 17.47 1.89
N ALA A 42 -10.70 17.72 0.64
CA ALA A 42 -11.69 18.73 0.28
C ALA A 42 -13.08 18.42 0.86
N MET A 43 -13.52 17.17 0.85
CA MET A 43 -14.79 16.75 1.45
C MET A 43 -14.78 16.86 2.98
N CYS A 44 -13.67 16.51 3.63
CA CYS A 44 -13.54 16.55 5.08
C CYS A 44 -13.11 17.93 5.63
N GLY A 45 -12.79 18.90 4.75
CA GLY A 45 -12.33 20.24 5.15
C GLY A 45 -10.98 20.24 5.87
N VAL A 46 -10.10 19.29 5.57
CA VAL A 46 -8.77 19.15 6.19
C VAL A 46 -7.65 19.42 5.20
N ASP A 47 -6.45 19.72 5.70
CA ASP A 47 -5.27 19.86 4.83
C ASP A 47 -4.87 18.49 4.24
N PRO A 48 -4.72 18.37 2.90
CA PRO A 48 -4.37 17.11 2.25
C PRO A 48 -2.98 16.59 2.64
N GLY A 49 -2.03 17.47 2.92
CA GLY A 49 -0.69 17.08 3.35
C GLY A 49 -0.71 16.44 4.74
N GLU A 50 -1.45 17.04 5.68
CA GLU A 50 -1.63 16.48 7.02
C GLU A 50 -2.39 15.15 6.99
N LEU A 51 -3.41 15.04 6.13
CA LEU A 51 -4.16 13.79 5.96
C LEU A 51 -3.27 12.66 5.41
N ALA A 52 -2.47 12.94 4.38
CA ALA A 52 -1.51 11.98 3.83
C ALA A 52 -0.49 11.53 4.89
N ARG A 53 0.00 12.47 5.72
CA ARG A 53 0.99 12.17 6.77
C ARG A 53 0.41 11.27 7.87
N ARG A 54 -0.82 11.52 8.30
CA ARG A 54 -1.53 10.65 9.27
C ARG A 54 -1.80 9.27 8.71
N ASN A 55 -2.12 9.19 7.42
CA ASN A 55 -2.36 7.93 6.73
C ASN A 55 -1.08 7.13 6.42
N THR A 56 0.10 7.77 6.44
CA THR A 56 1.37 7.09 6.15
C THR A 56 1.69 6.01 7.20
N VAL A 57 1.42 6.29 8.48
CA VAL A 57 1.65 5.34 9.58
C VAL A 57 0.82 4.05 9.43
N PRO A 58 -0.52 4.09 9.29
CA PRO A 58 -1.31 2.88 9.14
C PRO A 58 -0.98 2.10 7.85
N VAL A 59 -0.62 2.78 6.76
CA VAL A 59 -0.22 2.12 5.51
C VAL A 59 1.09 1.35 5.68
N LEU A 60 2.08 1.94 6.34
CA LEU A 60 3.34 1.26 6.63
C LEU A 60 3.13 0.05 7.54
N ILE A 61 2.24 0.16 8.54
CA ILE A 61 1.86 -0.97 9.40
C ILE A 61 1.20 -2.08 8.58
N ALA A 62 0.27 -1.75 7.68
CA ALA A 62 -0.40 -2.72 6.82
C ALA A 62 0.58 -3.44 5.88
N LEU A 63 1.54 -2.70 5.30
CA LEU A 63 2.61 -3.28 4.47
C LEU A 63 3.50 -4.23 5.29
N ALA A 64 3.96 -3.79 6.46
CA ALA A 64 4.77 -4.62 7.34
C ALA A 64 4.02 -5.88 7.78
N ALA A 65 2.76 -5.75 8.18
CA ALA A 65 1.91 -6.87 8.56
C ALA A 65 1.67 -7.85 7.41
N GLY A 66 1.43 -7.36 6.19
CA GLY A 66 1.27 -8.21 5.01
C GLY A 66 2.54 -9.01 4.70
N VAL A 67 3.71 -8.38 4.80
CA VAL A 67 5.00 -9.06 4.62
C VAL A 67 5.20 -10.12 5.69
N VAL A 68 4.95 -9.82 6.97
CA VAL A 68 5.06 -10.79 8.07
C VAL A 68 4.12 -11.96 7.88
N MET A 69 2.84 -11.70 7.53
CA MET A 69 1.85 -12.73 7.28
C MET A 69 2.21 -13.64 6.09
N SER A 70 3.04 -13.16 5.16
CA SER A 70 3.44 -13.97 4.01
C SER A 70 4.49 -15.04 4.34
N PHE A 71 5.06 -15.00 5.55
CA PHE A 71 5.96 -16.04 6.05
C PHE A 71 5.24 -17.17 6.81
N PHE A 72 3.94 -17.02 7.07
CA PHE A 72 3.09 -18.01 7.75
C PHE A 72 2.10 -18.65 6.78
#